data_AF-A0A069QI70-F1
#
_entry.id   AF-A0A069QI70-F1
#
_cell.length_a   1.000
_cell.length_b   1.000
_cell.length_c   1.000
_cell.angle_alpha   90.00
_cell.angle_beta   90.00
_cell.angle_gamma   90.00
#
_symmetry.space_group_name_H-M   'P 1'
#
loop_
_entity.id
_entity.type
_entity.pdbx_description
1 polymer ?
#
loop_
_entity_poly.entity_id
_entity_poly.type
_entity_poly.pdbx_seq_one_letter_code
_entity_poly.pdbx_strand_id
1 'polypeptide(L)'
;MIRLAFIILMSCALQVAFAQPPARRHDQQHTATSNTDNVSLRARISFPTQSKMDEDVVWRRDIYRELNLTEDANAGLYYPVEPIDGRMNLFTYLFKLVMRGQVKAYEYRLDGNESFEDSARVKPLALLDNYHIFYERVDGRVRIDNSDIPSREVTAYYIKESAYYDQATATFHTKVLALCPIMKRQDDFGDATAYPLFWVKYDDLAPFLAKQTVMTSNLNNAATMSLADYFTMNKYRGKIYKTNNMLGLTLAQYCKNDSAMAQEQKRIEAEIAAFEKGMWGVKAPQQVDSLAQNTKTRRGVKAPRANRRATMAPAPKKEKAARSSQSASSPRMSVRRERH
;
A
#
# COMPACT_ATOMS: atom_id res chain seq x y z
N MET A 1 -32.24 -8.75 80.64
CA MET A 1 -32.04 -9.66 79.49
C MET A 1 -32.76 -9.20 78.21
N ILE A 2 -33.90 -8.50 78.28
CA ILE A 2 -34.64 -8.06 77.06
C ILE A 2 -34.11 -6.73 76.47
N ARG A 3 -33.46 -5.87 77.27
CA ARG A 3 -32.90 -4.59 76.80
C ARG A 3 -31.51 -4.67 76.13
N LEU A 4 -30.74 -5.73 76.40
CA LEU A 4 -29.45 -5.98 75.73
C LEU A 4 -29.62 -6.62 74.33
N ALA A 5 -30.69 -7.40 74.14
CA ALA A 5 -31.02 -7.99 72.84
C ALA A 5 -31.40 -6.93 71.79
N PHE A 6 -32.06 -5.84 72.20
CA PHE A 6 -32.46 -4.76 71.30
C PHE A 6 -31.28 -3.90 70.81
N ILE A 7 -30.22 -3.76 71.61
CA ILE A 7 -29.04 -2.96 71.26
C ILE A 7 -28.14 -3.71 70.28
N ILE A 8 -28.05 -5.04 70.40
CA ILE A 8 -27.31 -5.89 69.45
C ILE A 8 -28.06 -5.99 68.11
N LEU A 9 -29.40 -5.97 68.12
CA LEU A 9 -30.20 -5.98 66.90
C LEU A 9 -30.11 -4.67 66.08
N MET A 10 -29.83 -3.54 66.75
CA MET A 10 -29.72 -2.23 66.12
C MET A 10 -28.33 -1.95 65.53
N SER A 11 -27.26 -2.59 66.05
CA SER A 11 -25.91 -2.47 65.47
C SER A 11 -25.70 -3.32 64.21
N CYS A 12 -26.52 -4.34 63.97
CA CYS A 12 -26.41 -5.20 62.79
C CYS A 12 -27.12 -4.66 61.53
N ALA A 13 -27.85 -3.55 61.63
CA ALA A 13 -28.66 -3.01 60.52
C ALA A 13 -27.97 -1.95 59.64
N LEU A 14 -26.72 -1.56 59.93
CA LEU A 14 -26.02 -0.46 59.21
C LEU A 14 -24.73 -0.85 58.48
N GLN A 15 -24.45 -2.14 58.32
CA GLN A 15 -23.37 -2.61 57.44
C GLN A 15 -23.90 -3.56 56.36
N VAL A 16 -24.88 -3.08 55.59
CA VAL A 16 -25.05 -3.56 54.21
C VAL A 16 -23.94 -2.90 53.39
N ALA A 17 -22.72 -3.44 53.50
CA ALA A 17 -21.72 -3.22 52.48
C ALA A 17 -22.32 -3.75 51.18
N PHE A 18 -22.59 -2.86 50.22
CA PHE A 18 -23.00 -3.23 48.88
C PHE A 18 -21.89 -4.11 48.27
N ALA A 19 -22.01 -5.41 48.43
CA ALA A 19 -21.25 -6.39 47.68
C ALA A 19 -21.73 -6.27 46.23
N GLN A 20 -21.06 -5.42 45.46
CA GLN A 20 -21.31 -5.34 44.03
C GLN A 20 -21.03 -6.72 43.41
N PRO A 21 -21.89 -7.22 42.51
CA PRO A 21 -21.68 -8.49 41.84
C PRO A 21 -20.28 -8.53 41.19
N PRO A 22 -19.58 -9.67 41.18
CA PRO A 22 -18.26 -9.78 40.56
C PRO A 22 -18.26 -9.34 39.09
N ALA A 23 -19.40 -9.44 38.38
CA ALA A 23 -19.59 -8.88 37.04
C ALA A 23 -19.39 -7.35 36.96
N ARG A 24 -19.87 -6.59 37.95
CA ARG A 24 -19.69 -5.12 38.00
C ARG A 24 -18.25 -4.71 38.35
N ARG A 25 -17.54 -5.54 39.13
CA ARG A 25 -16.09 -5.36 39.38
C ARG A 25 -15.27 -5.70 38.14
N HIS A 26 -15.66 -6.74 37.40
CA HIS A 26 -15.06 -7.04 36.10
C HIS A 26 -15.31 -5.92 35.09
N ASP A 27 -16.52 -5.36 35.01
CA ASP A 27 -16.80 -4.19 34.17
C ASP A 27 -15.96 -2.98 34.60
N GLN A 28 -15.81 -2.71 35.90
CA GLN A 28 -14.96 -1.62 36.40
C GLN A 28 -13.46 -1.87 36.18
N GLN A 29 -12.97 -3.11 36.22
CA GLN A 29 -11.59 -3.46 35.90
C GLN A 29 -11.31 -3.48 34.38
N HIS A 30 -12.27 -3.88 33.54
CA HIS A 30 -12.19 -3.76 32.07
C HIS A 30 -12.29 -2.30 31.60
N THR A 31 -12.87 -1.41 32.42
CA THR A 31 -12.88 0.03 32.13
C THR A 31 -11.59 0.74 32.58
N ALA A 32 -10.73 0.09 33.38
CA ALA A 32 -9.55 0.73 33.97
C ALA A 32 -8.19 0.21 33.44
N THR A 33 -8.12 -0.95 32.79
CA THR A 33 -6.82 -1.55 32.38
C THR A 33 -6.82 -2.20 30.99
N SER A 34 -7.23 -1.45 29.96
CA SER A 34 -6.76 -1.69 28.59
C SER A 34 -6.59 -0.35 27.86
N ASN A 35 -5.68 0.47 28.37
CA ASN A 35 -5.23 1.72 27.74
C ASN A 35 -4.30 1.45 26.53
N THR A 36 -4.44 0.28 25.90
CA THR A 36 -3.74 -0.14 24.67
C THR A 36 -4.62 -0.03 23.44
N ASP A 37 -5.89 0.34 23.61
CA ASP A 37 -6.84 0.59 22.55
C ASP A 37 -7.49 1.96 22.78
N ASN A 38 -6.80 3.01 22.35
CA ASN A 38 -7.21 4.41 22.53
C ASN A 38 -8.48 4.81 21.74
N VAL A 39 -9.26 3.82 21.28
CA VAL A 39 -10.40 3.96 20.40
C VAL A 39 -11.54 3.09 20.95
N SER A 40 -12.65 3.74 21.31
CA SER A 40 -13.82 3.01 21.81
C SER A 40 -14.35 2.03 20.76
N LEU A 41 -14.93 0.91 21.19
CA LEU A 41 -15.58 -0.07 20.31
C LEU A 41 -16.58 0.61 19.36
N ARG A 42 -17.34 1.59 19.88
CA ARG A 42 -18.29 2.39 19.09
C ARG A 42 -17.59 3.14 17.95
N ALA A 43 -16.44 3.75 18.22
CA ALA A 43 -15.70 4.49 17.19
C ALA A 43 -15.13 3.55 16.12
N ARG A 44 -14.70 2.33 16.47
CA ARG A 44 -14.26 1.32 15.50
C ARG A 44 -15.38 0.82 14.61
N ILE A 45 -16.59 0.66 15.18
CA ILE A 45 -17.76 0.24 14.41
C ILE A 45 -18.22 1.37 13.47
N SER A 46 -18.19 2.62 13.92
CA SER A 46 -18.60 3.76 13.08
C SER A 46 -17.60 4.10 11.98
N PHE A 47 -16.32 3.79 12.18
CA PHE A 47 -15.23 4.05 11.25
C PHE A 47 -14.40 2.77 11.04
N PRO A 48 -14.93 1.81 10.26
CA PRO A 48 -14.20 0.58 9.97
C PRO A 48 -12.93 0.90 9.19
N THR A 49 -11.81 0.30 9.58
CA THR A 49 -10.51 0.43 8.92
C THR A 49 -10.21 -0.83 8.11
N GLN A 50 -9.21 -0.76 7.22
CA GLN A 50 -8.72 -1.94 6.48
C GLN A 50 -8.36 -3.08 7.45
N SER A 51 -8.73 -4.31 7.09
CA SER A 51 -8.41 -5.52 7.86
C SER A 51 -6.90 -5.66 8.10
N LYS A 52 -6.52 -6.35 9.18
CA LYS A 52 -5.13 -6.72 9.41
C LYS A 52 -4.68 -7.68 8.30
N MET A 53 -3.45 -7.53 7.83
CA MET A 53 -2.83 -8.49 6.93
C MET A 53 -2.36 -9.70 7.75
N ASP A 54 -2.64 -10.90 7.26
CA ASP A 54 -2.16 -12.13 7.90
C ASP A 54 -0.63 -12.23 7.84
N GLU A 55 -0.02 -12.81 8.86
CA GLU A 55 1.45 -12.90 8.93
C GLU A 55 1.99 -13.91 7.92
N ASP A 56 1.26 -15.01 7.73
CA ASP A 56 1.55 -16.09 6.78
C ASP A 56 0.79 -15.86 5.46
N VAL A 57 1.50 -15.32 4.48
CA VAL A 57 0.99 -15.12 3.13
C VAL A 57 1.95 -15.77 2.15
N VAL A 58 1.40 -16.42 1.12
CA VAL A 58 2.23 -17.19 0.19
C VAL A 58 3.13 -16.33 -0.69
N TRP A 59 2.74 -15.08 -0.91
CA TRP A 59 3.61 -14.11 -1.55
C TRP A 59 3.45 -12.75 -0.90
N ARG A 60 4.58 -12.11 -0.61
CA ARG A 60 4.68 -10.77 -0.05
C ARG A 60 5.89 -10.06 -0.64
N ARG A 61 5.71 -8.78 -0.96
CA ARG A 61 6.77 -7.84 -1.29
C ARG A 61 6.64 -6.58 -0.46
N ASP A 62 7.54 -6.42 0.50
CA ASP A 62 7.64 -5.19 1.31
C ASP A 62 8.52 -4.16 0.60
N ILE A 63 7.97 -2.96 0.42
CA ILE A 63 8.63 -1.85 -0.24
C ILE A 63 8.50 -0.57 0.57
N TYR A 64 9.48 0.32 0.40
CA TYR A 64 9.54 1.60 1.08
C TYR A 64 9.52 2.70 0.04
N ARG A 65 8.56 3.62 0.18
CA ARG A 65 8.38 4.76 -0.72
C ARG A 65 8.68 6.07 -0.02
N GLU A 66 9.28 7.00 -0.75
CA GLU A 66 9.31 8.42 -0.39
C GLU A 66 8.15 9.11 -1.10
N LEU A 67 7.21 9.63 -0.31
CA LEU A 67 6.18 10.52 -0.80
C LEU A 67 6.69 11.95 -0.72
N ASN A 68 6.73 12.65 -1.85
CA ASN A 68 6.97 14.07 -1.86
C ASN A 68 5.63 14.82 -1.75
N LEU A 69 5.48 15.68 -0.75
CA LEU A 69 4.24 16.42 -0.52
C LEU A 69 4.02 17.59 -1.48
N THR A 70 5.06 17.97 -2.24
CA THR A 70 4.92 18.97 -3.32
C THR A 70 4.19 18.40 -4.55
N GLU A 71 4.06 17.07 -4.65
CA GLU A 71 3.31 16.43 -5.73
C GLU A 71 1.80 16.51 -5.46
N ASP A 72 1.02 16.81 -6.50
CA ASP A 72 -0.43 16.98 -6.41
C ASP A 72 -1.16 15.79 -5.78
N ALA A 73 -0.70 14.56 -6.05
CA ALA A 73 -1.30 13.35 -5.48
C ALA A 73 -1.19 13.29 -3.94
N ASN A 74 -0.17 13.95 -3.37
CA ASN A 74 0.14 13.95 -1.94
C ASN A 74 -0.14 15.30 -1.26
N ALA A 75 -0.44 16.35 -2.03
CA ALA A 75 -0.64 17.70 -1.52
C ALA A 75 -1.71 17.79 -0.40
N GLY A 76 -2.74 16.93 -0.47
CA GLY A 76 -3.77 16.83 0.56
C GLY A 76 -3.23 16.43 1.95
N LEU A 77 -2.04 15.84 2.03
CA LEU A 77 -1.39 15.48 3.30
C LEU A 77 -0.65 16.66 3.95
N TYR A 78 -0.33 17.70 3.18
CA TYR A 78 0.46 18.87 3.62
C TYR A 78 -0.39 20.07 3.98
N TYR A 79 -1.52 20.26 3.30
CA TYR A 79 -2.42 21.38 3.55
C TYR A 79 -3.57 21.01 4.52
N PRO A 80 -4.03 21.95 5.36
CA PRO A 80 -3.47 23.28 5.55
C PRO A 80 -2.15 23.22 6.34
N VAL A 81 -1.21 24.09 5.96
CA VAL A 81 0.13 24.14 6.57
C VAL A 81 0.05 24.38 8.08
N GLU A 82 -0.82 25.31 8.46
CA GLU A 82 -1.18 25.56 9.84
C GLU A 82 -2.61 25.06 10.10
N PRO A 83 -2.91 24.53 11.29
CA PRO A 83 -4.26 24.11 11.63
C PRO A 83 -5.26 25.27 11.58
N ILE A 84 -6.32 25.13 10.77
CA ILE A 84 -7.40 26.12 10.62
C ILE A 84 -8.76 25.39 10.72
N ASP A 85 -9.70 25.94 11.49
CA ASP A 85 -11.08 25.43 11.61
C ASP A 85 -11.19 23.92 11.90
N GLY A 86 -10.30 23.41 12.76
CA GLY A 86 -10.26 22.00 13.14
C GLY A 86 -9.69 21.05 12.07
N ARG A 87 -9.35 21.57 10.88
CA ARG A 87 -8.57 20.85 9.88
C ARG A 87 -7.08 21.07 10.14
N MET A 88 -6.29 20.03 9.94
CA MET A 88 -4.84 20.10 10.07
C MET A 88 -4.20 19.09 9.12
N ASN A 89 -2.97 19.35 8.73
CA ASN A 89 -2.21 18.41 7.92
C ASN A 89 -1.88 17.12 8.67
N LEU A 90 -1.45 16.09 7.92
CA LEU A 90 -1.16 14.77 8.48
C LEU A 90 -0.08 14.85 9.57
N PHE A 91 0.94 15.69 9.39
CA PHE A 91 2.05 15.78 10.34
C PHE A 91 1.60 16.33 11.68
N THR A 92 0.91 17.47 11.67
CA THR A 92 0.39 18.10 12.88
C THR A 92 -0.55 17.17 13.62
N TYR A 93 -1.36 16.40 12.87
CA TYR A 93 -2.23 15.40 13.46
C TYR A 93 -1.43 14.27 14.15
N LEU A 94 -0.48 13.67 13.44
CA LEU A 94 0.41 12.63 13.98
C LEU A 94 1.17 13.10 15.20
N PHE A 95 1.77 14.29 15.11
CA PHE A 95 2.54 14.89 16.18
C PHE A 95 1.68 15.05 17.45
N LYS A 96 0.46 15.59 17.32
CA LYS A 96 -0.48 15.71 18.44
C LYS A 96 -0.87 14.35 19.04
N LEU A 97 -1.07 13.32 18.22
CA LEU A 97 -1.38 11.98 18.71
C LEU A 97 -0.21 11.38 19.51
N VAL A 98 1.02 11.56 19.04
CA VAL A 98 2.23 11.09 19.73
C VAL A 98 2.46 11.87 21.03
N MET A 99 2.32 13.19 21.01
CA MET A 99 2.47 14.03 22.21
C MET A 99 1.43 13.72 23.28
N ARG A 100 0.21 13.33 22.88
CA ARG A 100 -0.85 12.87 23.81
C ARG A 100 -0.65 11.42 24.29
N GLY A 101 0.33 10.70 23.74
CA GLY A 101 0.56 9.28 24.04
C GLY A 101 -0.49 8.34 23.45
N GLN A 102 -1.34 8.82 22.54
CA GLN A 102 -2.40 8.01 21.91
C GLN A 102 -1.84 7.08 20.84
N VAL A 103 -0.68 7.43 20.26
CA VAL A 103 0.02 6.65 19.25
C VAL A 103 1.49 6.52 19.67
N LYS A 104 2.05 5.31 19.51
CA LYS A 104 3.45 5.03 19.80
C LYS A 104 4.33 5.49 18.61
N ALA A 105 5.39 6.23 18.92
CA ALA A 105 6.43 6.61 17.98
C ALA A 105 7.68 5.74 18.19
N TYR A 106 8.30 5.31 17.11
CA TYR A 106 9.50 4.46 17.11
C TYR A 106 10.65 5.18 16.38
N GLU A 107 11.87 4.89 16.79
CA GLU A 107 13.06 5.57 16.29
C GLU A 107 13.32 5.25 14.81
N TYR A 108 13.77 6.24 14.05
CA TYR A 108 14.35 6.02 12.74
C TYR A 108 15.84 5.71 12.87
N ARG A 109 16.26 4.52 12.44
CA ARG A 109 17.67 4.10 12.45
C ARG A 109 18.33 4.41 11.10
N LEU A 110 19.59 4.85 11.13
CA LEU A 110 20.36 5.20 9.92
C LEU A 110 20.66 4.00 9.01
N ASP A 111 20.59 2.76 9.52
CA ASP A 111 20.69 1.54 8.72
C ASP A 111 19.45 1.34 7.80
N GLY A 112 18.45 2.21 7.95
CA GLY A 112 17.19 2.17 7.22
C GLY A 112 16.28 1.03 7.66
N ASN A 113 16.65 0.25 8.68
CA ASN A 113 15.80 -0.80 9.24
C ASN A 113 14.98 -0.23 10.38
N GLU A 114 13.69 -0.52 10.37
CA GLU A 114 12.78 -0.13 11.43
C GLU A 114 12.67 -1.23 12.49
N SER A 115 12.53 -0.81 13.75
CA SER A 115 12.13 -1.70 14.84
C SER A 115 10.89 -1.13 15.50
N PHE A 116 9.93 -2.02 15.70
CA PHE A 116 8.60 -1.74 16.21
C PHE A 116 8.39 -2.32 17.62
N GLU A 117 9.50 -2.68 18.26
CA GLU A 117 9.55 -3.13 19.64
C GLU A 117 9.46 -1.94 20.60
N ASP A 118 9.01 -2.19 21.82
CA ASP A 118 8.95 -1.14 22.84
C ASP A 118 10.35 -0.62 23.24
N SER A 119 11.42 -1.37 22.95
CA SER A 119 12.82 -0.95 23.12
C SER A 119 13.22 0.21 22.20
N ALA A 120 12.64 0.27 20.99
CA ALA A 120 12.89 1.30 19.99
C ALA A 120 11.91 2.50 20.11
N ARG A 121 11.08 2.52 21.16
CA ARG A 121 10.07 3.56 21.35
C ARG A 121 10.71 4.89 21.75
N VAL A 122 10.40 5.94 21.00
CA VAL A 122 10.85 7.30 21.30
C VAL A 122 9.96 7.93 22.36
N LYS A 123 10.58 8.56 23.36
CA LYS A 123 9.87 9.35 24.37
C LYS A 123 9.46 10.70 23.75
N PRO A 124 8.22 11.17 23.94
CA PRO A 124 7.77 12.45 23.36
C PRO A 124 8.69 13.62 23.68
N LEU A 125 9.18 13.73 24.92
CA LEU A 125 10.09 14.82 25.31
C LEU A 125 11.44 14.77 24.58
N ALA A 126 12.00 13.57 24.40
CA ALA A 126 13.25 13.39 23.66
C ALA A 126 13.09 13.80 22.19
N LEU A 127 11.92 13.57 21.59
CA LEU A 127 11.62 14.04 20.23
C LEU A 127 11.67 15.58 20.16
N LEU A 128 11.08 16.28 21.13
CA LEU A 128 11.09 17.75 21.16
C LEU A 128 12.52 18.28 21.29
N ASP A 129 13.28 17.73 22.24
CA ASP A 129 14.65 18.16 22.52
C ASP A 129 15.59 17.89 21.32
N ASN A 130 15.51 16.71 20.70
CA ASN A 130 16.37 16.31 19.58
C ASN A 130 16.17 17.17 18.32
N TYR A 131 14.93 17.61 18.06
CA TYR A 131 14.60 18.41 16.88
C TYR A 131 14.46 19.90 17.19
N HIS A 132 14.77 20.32 18.41
CA HIS A 132 14.68 21.71 18.88
C HIS A 132 13.28 22.32 18.68
N ILE A 133 12.24 21.53 18.92
CA ILE A 133 10.85 22.00 18.87
C ILE A 133 10.57 22.74 20.17
N PHE A 134 10.13 24.00 20.09
CA PHE A 134 9.83 24.79 21.27
C PHE A 134 8.64 24.21 22.05
N TYR A 135 8.74 24.25 23.37
CA TYR A 135 7.65 23.87 24.25
C TYR A 135 7.77 24.59 25.58
N GLU A 136 6.63 24.85 26.21
CA GLU A 136 6.55 25.44 27.54
C GLU A 136 6.28 24.37 28.59
N ARG A 137 6.83 24.59 29.79
CA ARG A 137 6.50 23.78 30.97
C ARG A 137 5.61 24.60 31.89
N VAL A 138 4.31 24.31 31.86
CA VAL A 138 3.32 24.93 32.75
C VAL A 138 2.83 23.85 33.71
N ASP A 139 2.97 24.07 35.02
CA ASP A 139 2.55 23.14 36.08
C ASP A 139 3.08 21.70 35.90
N GLY A 140 4.32 21.57 35.43
CA GLY A 140 4.95 20.26 35.19
C GLY A 140 4.41 19.51 33.96
N ARG A 141 3.52 20.13 33.18
CA ARG A 141 3.03 19.59 31.90
C ARG A 141 3.68 20.32 30.73
N VAL A 142 3.98 19.55 29.68
CA VAL A 142 4.50 20.08 28.42
C VAL A 142 3.33 20.64 27.62
N ARG A 143 3.40 21.91 27.26
CA ARG A 143 2.46 22.60 26.39
C ARG A 143 3.19 23.04 25.12
N ILE A 144 2.56 22.82 23.97
CA ILE A 144 3.10 23.16 22.65
C ILE A 144 2.01 23.90 21.91
N ASP A 145 2.29 25.10 21.42
CA ASP A 145 1.35 25.84 20.59
C ASP A 145 1.45 25.39 19.12
N ASN A 146 0.39 25.62 18.34
CA ASN A 146 0.35 25.14 16.96
C ASN A 146 1.44 25.78 16.09
N SER A 147 1.91 26.98 16.42
CA SER A 147 2.99 27.70 15.72
C SER A 147 4.36 27.07 15.93
N ASP A 148 4.55 26.36 17.05
CA ASP A 148 5.85 25.74 17.38
C ASP A 148 6.02 24.38 16.69
N ILE A 149 4.93 23.81 16.18
CA ILE A 149 4.97 22.56 15.43
C ILE A 149 5.61 22.85 14.07
N PRO A 150 6.72 22.18 13.68
CA PRO A 150 7.44 22.45 12.44
C PRO A 150 6.74 21.85 11.22
N SER A 151 5.44 22.11 11.06
CA SER A 151 4.60 21.56 10.00
C SER A 151 5.04 21.99 8.60
N ARG A 152 5.58 23.21 8.48
CA ARG A 152 6.16 23.78 7.25
C ARG A 152 7.40 23.04 6.77
N GLU A 153 8.21 22.55 7.70
CA GLU A 153 9.47 21.88 7.37
C GLU A 153 9.23 20.43 6.95
N VAL A 154 8.10 19.84 7.32
CA VAL A 154 7.74 18.47 6.94
C VAL A 154 7.15 18.43 5.53
N THR A 155 8.00 18.08 4.57
CA THR A 155 7.69 18.12 3.12
C THR A 155 7.68 16.74 2.46
N ALA A 156 8.00 15.68 3.20
CA ALA A 156 7.97 14.31 2.68
C ALA A 156 7.61 13.28 3.75
N TYR A 157 7.24 12.08 3.31
CA TYR A 157 7.03 10.92 4.18
C TYR A 157 7.74 9.70 3.62
N TYR A 158 8.36 8.92 4.50
CA TYR A 158 8.64 7.52 4.19
C TYR A 158 7.44 6.66 4.55
N ILE A 159 7.06 5.79 3.63
CA ILE A 159 6.00 4.82 3.81
C ILE A 159 6.58 3.44 3.64
N LYS A 160 6.34 2.57 4.61
CA LYS A 160 6.51 1.13 4.44
C LYS A 160 5.17 0.55 4.02
N GLU A 161 5.11 -0.10 2.87
CA GLU A 161 3.93 -0.81 2.38
C GLU A 161 4.28 -2.26 2.04
N SER A 162 3.27 -3.11 2.08
CA SER A 162 3.37 -4.52 1.75
C SER A 162 2.38 -4.84 0.65
N ALA A 163 2.88 -5.30 -0.48
CA ALA A 163 2.07 -5.92 -1.52
C ALA A 163 2.00 -7.42 -1.24
N TYR A 164 0.81 -7.99 -1.12
CA TYR A 164 0.65 -9.39 -0.73
C TYR A 164 -0.54 -10.04 -1.42
N TYR A 165 -0.48 -11.37 -1.51
CA TYR A 165 -1.57 -12.19 -1.98
C TYR A 165 -2.29 -12.86 -0.81
N ASP A 166 -3.59 -12.58 -0.68
CA ASP A 166 -4.46 -13.26 0.26
C ASP A 166 -5.09 -14.50 -0.41
N GLN A 167 -4.77 -15.67 0.13
CA GLN A 167 -5.29 -16.94 -0.39
C GLN A 167 -6.76 -17.18 -0.03
N ALA A 168 -7.21 -16.67 1.11
CA ALA A 168 -8.57 -16.91 1.60
C ALA A 168 -9.60 -16.21 0.71
N THR A 169 -9.27 -15.01 0.24
CA THR A 169 -10.12 -14.22 -0.66
C THR A 169 -9.69 -14.29 -2.12
N ALA A 170 -8.54 -14.90 -2.41
CA ALA A 170 -7.90 -14.93 -3.73
C ALA A 170 -7.70 -13.52 -4.33
N THR A 171 -7.36 -12.54 -3.50
CA THR A 171 -7.18 -11.14 -3.91
C THR A 171 -5.78 -10.63 -3.63
N PHE A 172 -5.35 -9.70 -4.48
CA PHE A 172 -4.09 -8.99 -4.31
C PHE A 172 -4.35 -7.68 -3.58
N HIS A 173 -3.51 -7.39 -2.59
CA HIS A 173 -3.66 -6.20 -1.76
C HIS A 173 -2.33 -5.49 -1.59
N THR A 174 -2.39 -4.15 -1.57
CA THR A 174 -1.32 -3.31 -1.05
C THR A 174 -1.82 -2.68 0.23
N LYS A 175 -1.05 -2.82 1.30
CA LYS A 175 -1.37 -2.26 2.61
C LYS A 175 -0.19 -1.46 3.15
N VAL A 176 -0.48 -0.25 3.64
CA VAL A 176 0.48 0.56 4.38
C VAL A 176 0.71 -0.04 5.76
N LEU A 177 1.97 -0.26 6.12
CA LEU A 177 2.38 -0.81 7.42
C LEU A 177 2.84 0.28 8.38
N ALA A 178 3.55 1.29 7.88
CA ALA A 178 4.08 2.36 8.71
C ALA A 178 4.32 3.65 7.93
N LEU A 179 4.27 4.76 8.66
CA LEU A 179 4.53 6.11 8.16
C LEU A 179 5.67 6.74 8.98
N CYS A 180 6.55 7.48 8.31
CA CYS A 180 7.58 8.29 8.96
C CYS A 180 7.62 9.68 8.33
N PRO A 181 7.31 10.75 9.08
CA PRO A 181 7.45 12.11 8.59
C PRO A 181 8.92 12.48 8.39
N ILE A 182 9.20 13.27 7.35
CA ILE A 182 10.54 13.77 7.03
C ILE A 182 10.52 15.29 7.03
N MET A 183 11.32 15.86 7.92
CA MET A 183 11.57 17.29 8.02
C MET A 183 12.75 17.66 7.12
N LYS A 184 12.57 18.60 6.20
CA LYS A 184 13.65 19.11 5.35
C LYS A 184 13.97 20.53 5.78
N ARG A 185 15.21 20.76 6.24
CA ARG A 185 15.71 22.10 6.57
C ARG A 185 16.66 22.55 5.47
N GLN A 186 16.42 23.76 4.97
CA GLN A 186 17.34 24.40 4.04
C GLN A 186 18.60 24.77 4.81
N ASP A 187 19.76 24.31 4.36
CA ASP A 187 21.05 24.83 4.84
C ASP A 187 21.46 26.05 3.99
N ASP A 188 22.29 26.92 4.55
CA ASP A 188 22.78 28.15 3.90
C ASP A 188 23.59 27.85 2.62
N PHE A 189 24.05 26.60 2.46
CA PHE A 189 24.79 26.10 1.30
C PHE A 189 23.93 25.45 0.20
N GLY A 190 22.60 25.55 0.30
CA GLY A 190 21.69 25.35 -0.82
C GLY A 190 20.96 24.00 -0.85
N ASP A 191 21.55 22.92 -0.33
CA ASP A 191 20.88 21.61 -0.28
C ASP A 191 20.09 21.44 1.03
N ALA A 192 18.82 21.07 0.90
CA ALA A 192 17.96 20.82 2.05
C ALA A 192 18.28 19.46 2.68
N THR A 193 18.73 19.45 3.93
CA THR A 193 19.03 18.22 4.67
C THR A 193 17.73 17.57 5.16
N ALA A 194 17.56 16.28 4.86
CA ALA A 194 16.39 15.51 5.25
C ALA A 194 16.61 14.83 6.61
N TYR A 195 15.68 15.06 7.54
CA TYR A 195 15.65 14.50 8.88
C TYR A 195 14.38 13.66 9.06
N PRO A 196 14.47 12.33 8.93
CA PRO A 196 13.39 11.43 9.31
C PRO A 196 13.15 11.55 10.82
N LEU A 197 11.89 11.71 11.22
CA LEU A 197 11.56 12.02 12.62
C LEU A 197 11.32 10.75 13.45
N PHE A 198 10.29 9.98 13.10
CA PHE A 198 9.93 8.76 13.82
C PHE A 198 8.97 7.91 12.97
N TRP A 199 9.02 6.59 13.17
CA TRP A 199 8.06 5.65 12.60
C TRP A 199 6.79 5.54 13.46
N VAL A 200 5.66 5.40 12.79
CA VAL A 200 4.35 5.10 13.39
C VAL A 200 3.75 3.90 12.68
N LYS A 201 3.24 2.92 13.44
CA LYS A 201 2.48 1.79 12.88
C LYS A 201 1.15 2.28 12.32
N TYR A 202 0.83 1.87 11.12
CA TYR A 202 -0.41 2.28 10.46
C TYR A 202 -1.65 1.73 11.18
N ASP A 203 -1.61 0.49 11.68
CA ASP A 203 -2.76 -0.11 12.38
C ASP A 203 -3.15 0.67 13.67
N ASP A 204 -2.16 1.18 14.41
CA ASP A 204 -2.40 2.02 15.61
C ASP A 204 -3.01 3.39 15.25
N LEU A 205 -2.76 3.82 14.02
CA LEU A 205 -3.08 5.14 13.51
C LEU A 205 -4.41 5.17 12.72
N ALA A 206 -4.77 4.07 12.05
CA ALA A 206 -5.91 4.00 11.14
C ALA A 206 -7.24 4.50 11.73
N PRO A 207 -7.62 4.21 12.99
CA PRO A 207 -8.88 4.69 13.55
C PRO A 207 -8.91 6.21 13.82
N PHE A 208 -7.74 6.83 13.94
CA PHE A 208 -7.59 8.28 14.04
C PHE A 208 -7.69 8.91 12.65
N LEU A 209 -7.02 8.33 11.66
CA LEU A 209 -7.07 8.79 10.27
C LEU A 209 -8.47 8.72 9.65
N ALA A 210 -9.28 7.74 10.05
CA ALA A 210 -10.65 7.63 9.55
C ALA A 210 -11.55 8.82 9.94
N LYS A 211 -11.18 9.57 10.98
CA LYS A 211 -11.92 10.75 11.47
C LYS A 211 -11.47 12.07 10.84
N GLN A 212 -10.38 12.06 10.09
CA GLN A 212 -9.81 13.24 9.47
C GLN A 212 -9.98 13.13 7.96
N THR A 213 -10.47 14.20 7.34
CA THR A 213 -10.68 14.24 5.89
C THR A 213 -9.64 15.12 5.21
N VAL A 214 -9.24 14.71 4.02
CA VAL A 214 -8.32 15.46 3.14
C VAL A 214 -8.95 15.66 1.79
N MET A 215 -8.53 16.74 1.13
CA MET A 215 -8.87 17.00 -0.27
C MET A 215 -8.05 16.07 -1.15
N THR A 216 -8.69 15.49 -2.16
CA THR A 216 -8.09 14.50 -3.06
C THR A 216 -7.80 15.04 -4.44
N SER A 217 -8.30 16.23 -4.75
CA SER A 217 -8.19 16.86 -6.05
C SER A 217 -8.00 18.36 -5.89
N ASN A 218 -7.05 18.92 -6.64
CA ASN A 218 -6.85 20.36 -6.76
C ASN A 218 -7.92 21.02 -7.66
N LEU A 219 -8.60 20.23 -8.50
CA LEU A 219 -9.64 20.72 -9.41
C LEU A 219 -11.03 20.59 -8.80
N ASN A 220 -11.33 19.43 -8.21
CA ASN A 220 -12.61 19.18 -7.55
C ASN A 220 -12.48 19.29 -6.04
N ASN A 221 -12.66 20.51 -5.53
CA ASN A 221 -12.56 20.80 -4.09
C ASN A 221 -13.66 20.14 -3.24
N ALA A 222 -14.73 19.62 -3.87
CA ALA A 222 -15.75 18.81 -3.19
C ALA A 222 -15.30 17.35 -2.99
N ALA A 223 -14.32 16.87 -3.76
CA ALA A 223 -13.78 15.53 -3.63
C ALA A 223 -12.86 15.43 -2.40
N THR A 224 -13.47 15.11 -1.26
CA THR A 224 -12.78 14.83 0.00
C THR A 224 -12.93 13.35 0.35
N MET A 225 -11.96 12.79 1.05
CA MET A 225 -12.04 11.44 1.62
C MET A 225 -11.34 11.39 2.97
N SER A 226 -11.58 10.35 3.76
CA SER A 226 -10.83 10.17 5.00
C SER A 226 -9.36 9.87 4.71
N LEU A 227 -8.46 10.24 5.62
CA LEU A 227 -7.05 9.87 5.50
C LEU A 227 -6.88 8.34 5.49
N ALA A 228 -7.72 7.60 6.20
CA ALA A 228 -7.70 6.14 6.17
C ALA A 228 -8.02 5.60 4.77
N ASP A 229 -9.06 6.12 4.12
CA ASP A 229 -9.44 5.72 2.76
C ASP A 229 -8.37 6.11 1.74
N TYR A 230 -7.74 7.28 1.91
CA TYR A 230 -6.66 7.74 1.04
C TYR A 230 -5.50 6.73 0.95
N PHE A 231 -5.07 6.20 2.10
CA PHE A 231 -4.03 5.16 2.15
C PHE A 231 -4.56 3.79 1.74
N THR A 232 -5.76 3.41 2.16
CA THR A 232 -6.37 2.10 1.82
C THR A 232 -6.59 1.96 0.31
N MET A 233 -6.96 3.05 -0.37
CA MET A 233 -7.16 3.09 -1.83
C MET A 233 -5.87 3.39 -2.60
N ASN A 234 -4.71 3.43 -1.95
CA ASN A 234 -3.40 3.69 -2.55
C ASN A 234 -3.39 4.95 -3.44
N LYS A 235 -4.01 6.05 -2.97
CA LYS A 235 -4.09 7.32 -3.71
C LYS A 235 -2.79 8.11 -3.72
N TYR A 236 -1.88 7.80 -2.80
CA TYR A 236 -0.56 8.40 -2.74
C TYR A 236 0.34 7.97 -3.89
N ARG A 237 1.33 8.81 -4.22
CA ARG A 237 2.37 8.51 -5.21
C ARG A 237 3.74 8.80 -4.62
N GLY A 238 4.70 7.92 -4.89
CA GLY A 238 6.04 8.08 -4.35
C GLY A 238 7.02 7.11 -4.96
N LYS A 239 8.30 7.48 -4.87
CA LYS A 239 9.41 6.71 -5.45
C LYS A 239 9.88 5.65 -4.46
N ILE A 240 10.11 4.44 -4.96
CA ILE A 240 10.67 3.37 -4.13
C ILE A 240 12.14 3.69 -3.84
N TYR A 241 12.53 3.75 -2.57
CA TYR A 241 13.93 4.01 -2.16
C TYR A 241 14.58 2.80 -1.49
N LYS A 242 13.77 1.88 -0.96
CA LYS A 242 14.24 0.63 -0.33
C LYS A 242 13.22 -0.47 -0.58
N THR A 243 13.70 -1.70 -0.65
CA THR A 243 12.85 -2.90 -0.57
C THR A 243 13.39 -3.82 0.51
N ASN A 244 12.54 -4.70 1.05
CA ASN A 244 13.05 -5.76 1.91
C ASN A 244 13.81 -6.76 1.03
N ASN A 245 15.14 -6.73 1.11
CA ASN A 245 16.06 -7.58 0.36
C ASN A 245 16.99 -8.30 1.34
N MET A 246 17.62 -9.38 0.91
CA MET A 246 18.46 -10.21 1.80
C MET A 246 19.63 -9.45 2.42
N LEU A 247 20.12 -8.39 1.74
CA LEU A 247 21.25 -7.59 2.18
C LEU A 247 20.84 -6.36 3.02
N GLY A 248 19.54 -6.08 3.16
CA GLY A 248 19.01 -4.89 3.82
C GLY A 248 19.33 -3.55 3.13
N LEU A 249 19.94 -3.57 1.93
CA LEU A 249 20.46 -2.37 1.27
C LEU A 249 19.36 -1.52 0.64
N THR A 250 19.51 -0.20 0.72
CA THR A 250 18.68 0.76 -0.02
C THR A 250 19.04 0.77 -1.50
N LEU A 251 18.13 1.25 -2.35
CA LEU A 251 18.41 1.36 -3.79
C LEU A 251 19.61 2.26 -4.06
N ALA A 252 19.77 3.34 -3.31
CA ALA A 252 20.89 4.26 -3.44
C ALA A 252 22.26 3.61 -3.14
N GLN A 253 22.31 2.55 -2.33
CA GLN A 253 23.57 1.88 -1.99
C GLN A 253 24.10 0.98 -3.12
N TYR A 254 23.23 0.48 -4.01
CA TYR A 254 23.66 -0.39 -5.11
C TYR A 254 23.42 0.18 -6.51
N CYS A 255 22.50 1.14 -6.66
CA CYS A 255 22.29 1.90 -7.90
C CYS A 255 23.23 3.11 -7.92
N LYS A 256 24.29 3.06 -8.72
CA LYS A 256 25.34 4.10 -8.77
C LYS A 256 24.90 5.43 -9.40
N ASN A 257 23.89 5.42 -10.27
CA ASN A 257 23.48 6.57 -11.09
C ASN A 257 21.95 6.70 -11.06
N ASP A 258 21.43 7.91 -11.26
CA ASP A 258 19.98 8.21 -11.26
C ASP A 258 19.20 7.39 -12.29
N SER A 259 19.79 7.14 -13.47
CA SER A 259 19.17 6.30 -14.50
C SER A 259 19.01 4.85 -14.02
N ALA A 260 20.01 4.31 -13.33
CA ALA A 260 19.95 2.97 -12.75
C ALA A 260 18.91 2.91 -11.62
N MET A 261 18.82 3.96 -10.79
CA MET A 261 17.79 4.08 -9.75
C MET A 261 16.38 4.05 -10.35
N ALA A 262 16.12 4.87 -11.39
CA ALA A 262 14.82 4.94 -12.03
C ALA A 262 14.44 3.64 -12.76
N GLN A 263 15.42 2.95 -13.38
CA GLN A 263 15.20 1.64 -13.99
C GLN A 263 14.86 0.58 -12.93
N GLU A 264 15.57 0.58 -11.80
CA GLU A 264 15.34 -0.37 -10.72
C GLU A 264 13.99 -0.14 -10.05
N GLN A 265 13.60 1.11 -9.80
CA GLN A 265 12.26 1.47 -9.32
C GLN A 265 11.18 0.92 -10.25
N LYS A 266 11.30 1.15 -11.56
CA LYS A 266 10.37 0.63 -12.57
C LYS A 266 10.37 -0.89 -12.62
N ARG A 267 11.52 -1.54 -12.45
CA ARG A 267 11.64 -3.00 -12.43
C ARG A 267 10.85 -3.59 -11.26
N ILE A 268 11.00 -3.03 -10.07
CA ILE A 268 10.29 -3.47 -8.86
C ILE A 268 8.77 -3.28 -9.03
N GLU A 269 8.34 -2.13 -9.55
CA GLU A 269 6.92 -1.88 -9.82
C GLU A 269 6.35 -2.84 -10.88
N ALA A 270 7.12 -3.12 -11.93
CA ALA A 270 6.74 -4.08 -12.96
C ALA A 270 6.68 -5.51 -12.42
N GLU A 271 7.56 -5.91 -11.50
CA GLU A 271 7.54 -7.23 -10.84
C GLU A 271 6.24 -7.42 -10.05
N ILE A 272 5.87 -6.44 -9.23
CA ILE A 272 4.62 -6.45 -8.45
C ILE A 272 3.40 -6.53 -9.39
N ALA A 273 3.36 -5.70 -10.43
CA ALA A 273 2.25 -5.69 -11.39
C ALA A 273 2.19 -6.97 -12.25
N ALA A 274 3.34 -7.57 -12.57
CA ALA A 274 3.40 -8.82 -13.31
C ALA A 274 2.89 -9.98 -12.46
N PHE A 275 3.22 -10.01 -11.17
CA PHE A 275 2.68 -10.99 -10.23
C PHE A 275 1.14 -10.87 -10.12
N GLU A 276 0.64 -9.65 -9.91
CA GLU A 276 -0.81 -9.38 -9.83
C GLU A 276 -1.53 -9.82 -11.12
N LYS A 277 -0.98 -9.51 -12.30
CA LYS A 277 -1.56 -9.94 -13.59
C LYS A 277 -1.47 -11.45 -13.82
N GLY A 278 -0.38 -12.08 -13.38
CA GLY A 278 -0.14 -13.51 -13.53
C GLY A 278 -1.11 -14.37 -12.69
N MET A 279 -1.60 -13.82 -11.58
CA MET A 279 -2.61 -14.44 -10.72
C MET A 279 -3.95 -14.62 -11.44
N TRP A 280 -4.36 -13.62 -12.22
CA TRP A 280 -5.55 -13.67 -13.06
C TRP A 280 -5.17 -14.26 -14.41
N GLY A 281 -4.96 -15.58 -14.42
CA GLY A 281 -4.48 -16.36 -15.57
C GLY A 281 -4.75 -15.69 -16.91
N VAL A 282 -3.76 -14.94 -17.41
CA VAL A 282 -3.69 -14.63 -18.83
C VAL A 282 -3.61 -15.99 -19.45
N LYS A 283 -4.71 -16.44 -20.08
CA LYS A 283 -4.71 -17.63 -20.93
C LYS A 283 -3.52 -17.44 -21.86
N ALA A 284 -2.41 -18.11 -21.58
CA ALA A 284 -1.39 -18.28 -22.58
C ALA A 284 -2.15 -18.82 -23.79
N PRO A 285 -2.07 -18.19 -24.98
CA PRO A 285 -2.62 -18.83 -26.15
C PRO A 285 -2.01 -20.22 -26.14
N GLN A 286 -2.86 -21.25 -26.00
CA GLN A 286 -2.42 -22.63 -26.09
C GLN A 286 -1.51 -22.69 -27.30
N GLN A 287 -0.23 -23.00 -27.10
CA GLN A 287 0.64 -23.32 -28.20
C GLN A 287 -0.05 -24.47 -28.90
N VAL A 288 -0.68 -24.18 -30.04
CA VAL A 288 -1.20 -25.21 -30.93
C VAL A 288 0.01 -26.05 -31.30
N ASP A 289 0.02 -27.29 -30.83
CA ASP A 289 1.08 -28.26 -31.09
C ASP A 289 1.38 -28.25 -32.59
N SER A 290 2.55 -27.72 -32.95
CA SER A 290 2.98 -27.61 -34.35
C SER A 290 3.39 -28.96 -34.94
N LEU A 291 3.13 -30.06 -34.22
CA LEU A 291 3.42 -31.44 -34.61
C LEU A 291 2.47 -32.00 -35.70
N ALA A 292 1.39 -31.28 -36.06
CA ALA A 292 0.45 -31.74 -37.08
C ALA A 292 0.75 -31.25 -38.52
N GLN A 293 1.79 -30.45 -38.76
CA GLN A 293 2.01 -29.82 -40.08
C GLN A 293 3.27 -30.26 -40.84
N ASN A 294 3.92 -31.37 -40.47
CA ASN A 294 5.16 -31.79 -41.15
C ASN A 294 5.10 -33.17 -41.84
N THR A 295 4.03 -33.46 -42.59
CA THR A 295 3.95 -34.66 -43.47
C THR A 295 3.69 -34.36 -44.95
N LYS A 296 3.96 -33.13 -45.42
CA LYS A 296 3.86 -32.82 -46.86
C LYS A 296 5.04 -32.01 -47.39
N THR A 297 6.25 -32.55 -47.30
CA THR A 297 7.29 -32.28 -48.31
C THR A 297 8.48 -33.21 -48.12
N ARG A 298 8.59 -34.22 -48.98
CA ARG A 298 9.88 -34.79 -49.44
C ARG A 298 9.63 -35.59 -50.72
N ARG A 299 9.72 -34.87 -51.85
CA ARG A 299 9.96 -35.48 -53.15
C ARG A 299 11.42 -35.92 -53.21
N GLY A 300 11.63 -37.17 -53.62
CA GLY A 300 12.78 -37.56 -54.42
C GLY A 300 13.91 -38.31 -53.71
N VAL A 301 13.80 -39.64 -53.66
CA VAL A 301 14.94 -40.55 -53.94
C VAL A 301 14.37 -41.78 -54.66
N LYS A 302 14.91 -42.09 -55.84
CA LYS A 302 14.58 -43.28 -56.63
C LYS A 302 15.19 -44.53 -55.98
N ALA A 303 14.41 -45.61 -55.85
CA ALA A 303 14.90 -46.95 -55.53
C ALA A 303 14.82 -47.87 -56.77
N PRO A 304 15.72 -48.85 -56.94
CA PRO A 304 15.89 -49.59 -58.19
C PRO A 304 14.84 -50.69 -58.39
N ARG A 305 14.61 -50.99 -59.67
CA ARG A 305 13.65 -51.97 -60.21
C ARG A 305 13.94 -53.40 -59.75
N ALA A 306 12.87 -54.14 -59.41
CA ALA A 306 12.86 -55.59 -59.41
C ALA A 306 11.68 -56.10 -60.24
N ASN A 307 11.99 -56.91 -61.27
CA ASN A 307 11.06 -57.61 -62.14
C ASN A 307 10.23 -58.65 -61.39
N ARG A 308 8.91 -58.66 -61.57
CA ARG A 308 8.09 -59.89 -61.56
C ARG A 308 7.02 -59.84 -62.65
N ARG A 309 6.81 -61.01 -63.24
CA ARG A 309 6.17 -61.33 -64.53
C ARG A 309 4.76 -61.89 -64.30
N ALA A 310 3.91 -61.79 -65.33
CA ALA A 310 2.60 -62.46 -65.56
C ALA A 310 1.38 -61.92 -64.77
N THR A 311 0.15 -61.74 -65.30
CA THR A 311 -0.54 -62.19 -66.54
C THR A 311 -1.91 -61.47 -66.73
N MET A 312 -2.33 -61.26 -68.00
CA MET A 312 -3.71 -61.17 -68.58
C MET A 312 -4.58 -59.86 -68.57
N ALA A 313 -4.53 -59.13 -69.71
CA ALA A 313 -5.58 -58.69 -70.71
C ALA A 313 -7.03 -58.22 -70.33
N PRO A 314 -7.83 -57.57 -71.24
CA PRO A 314 -7.60 -56.34 -72.04
C PRO A 314 -8.81 -55.32 -72.16
N ALA A 315 -8.50 -54.01 -72.29
CA ALA A 315 -9.15 -52.89 -73.08
C ALA A 315 -10.68 -52.54 -72.97
N PRO A 316 -11.26 -51.47 -73.61
CA PRO A 316 -10.71 -50.23 -74.25
C PRO A 316 -11.56 -48.90 -74.04
N LYS A 317 -11.13 -47.80 -74.73
CA LYS A 317 -11.86 -46.55 -75.19
C LYS A 317 -11.89 -45.34 -74.22
N LYS A 318 -11.81 -44.06 -74.61
CA LYS A 318 -11.78 -43.30 -75.90
C LYS A 318 -11.41 -41.81 -75.64
N GLU A 319 -10.77 -41.17 -76.64
CA GLU A 319 -10.95 -39.78 -77.20
C GLU A 319 -11.29 -38.57 -76.29
N LYS A 320 -10.98 -37.29 -76.55
CA LYS A 320 -10.16 -36.43 -77.45
C LYS A 320 -10.41 -34.97 -76.99
N ALA A 321 -9.62 -34.03 -77.52
CA ALA A 321 -9.77 -32.55 -77.60
C ALA A 321 -8.87 -31.77 -76.61
N ALA A 322 -7.85 -31.01 -77.03
CA ALA A 322 -7.83 -29.77 -77.85
C ALA A 322 -8.65 -28.66 -77.17
N ARG A 323 -8.22 -27.40 -76.99
CA ARG A 323 -7.20 -26.56 -77.63
C ARG A 323 -7.14 -25.22 -76.83
N SER A 324 -5.96 -24.56 -76.83
CA SER A 324 -5.73 -23.09 -76.96
C SER A 324 -6.48 -22.08 -76.04
N SER A 325 -6.02 -20.90 -75.65
CA SER A 325 -4.76 -20.13 -75.69
C SER A 325 -5.17 -18.70 -75.26
N GLN A 326 -4.34 -17.99 -74.47
CA GLN A 326 -4.12 -16.52 -74.50
C GLN A 326 -5.35 -15.58 -74.31
N SER A 327 -5.31 -14.35 -73.81
CA SER A 327 -4.30 -13.41 -73.29
C SER A 327 -5.06 -12.13 -72.89
N ALA A 328 -4.54 -11.41 -71.88
CA ALA A 328 -4.48 -9.95 -71.74
C ALA A 328 -5.74 -9.07 -71.95
N SER A 329 -6.03 -8.22 -70.96
CA SER A 329 -5.94 -6.74 -71.11
C SER A 329 -6.42 -6.00 -69.84
N SER A 330 -5.66 -4.96 -69.46
CA SER A 330 -6.10 -3.82 -68.65
C SER A 330 -6.60 -2.72 -69.60
N PRO A 331 -7.39 -1.70 -69.15
CA PRO A 331 -6.77 -0.43 -68.73
C PRO A 331 -7.56 0.40 -67.68
N ARG A 332 -6.90 1.47 -67.21
CA ARG A 332 -7.31 2.55 -66.29
C ARG A 332 -8.19 3.63 -66.94
N MET A 333 -8.93 4.39 -66.11
CA MET A 333 -9.20 5.86 -66.09
C MET A 333 -10.61 6.12 -65.51
N SER A 334 -11.05 7.26 -64.96
CA SER A 334 -10.54 8.37 -64.14
C SER A 334 -11.73 9.35 -63.98
N VAL A 335 -12.00 9.82 -62.75
CA VAL A 335 -12.67 11.10 -62.34
C VAL A 335 -14.10 11.41 -62.83
N ARG A 336 -15.01 11.70 -61.87
CA ARG A 336 -15.97 12.82 -61.99
C ARG A 336 -16.40 13.36 -60.62
N ARG A 337 -16.19 14.66 -60.39
CA ARG A 337 -16.79 15.48 -59.33
C ARG A 337 -18.22 15.85 -59.73
N GLU A 338 -19.13 15.89 -58.77
CA GLU A 338 -20.36 16.69 -58.84
C GLU A 338 -20.41 17.67 -57.68
N ARG A 339 -20.83 18.90 -57.99
CA ARG A 339 -21.23 19.94 -57.04
C ARG A 339 -22.73 19.78 -56.79
N HIS A 340 -23.16 20.01 -55.55
CA HIS A 340 -24.13 21.06 -55.23
C HIS A 340 -23.97 21.47 -53.78
#